data_AF-A0A2S6ZKS6-F1
#
_entry.id   AF-A0A2S6ZKS6-F1
#
_cell.length_a   1.000
_cell.length_b   1.000
_cell.length_c   1.000
_cell.angle_alpha   90.00
_cell.angle_beta   90.00
_cell.angle_gamma   90.00
#
_symmetry.space_group_name_H-M   'P 1'
#
loop_
_entity.id
_entity.type
_entity.pdbx_description
1 polymer ?
#
loop_
_entity_poly.entity_id
_entity_poly.type
_entity_poly.pdbx_seq_one_letter_code
_entity_poly.pdbx_strand_id
1 'polypeptide(L)' 'MLAFLQHLDQQVPKALDLHVALDNDAAHRRPKVRPWLARRPRCHLHFTPTYSSWINQLQRFFSLITQQALRRGSFP' A
#
# COMPACT_ATOMS: atom_id res chain seq x y z
N MET A 1 7.93 -6.11 -2.68
CA MET A 1 6.50 -6.32 -3.03
C MET A 1 6.04 -7.75 -2.75
N LEU A 2 6.44 -8.77 -3.52
CA LEU A 2 5.94 -10.14 -3.28
C LEU A 2 6.25 -10.67 -1.87
N ALA A 3 7.49 -10.51 -1.38
CA ALA A 3 7.86 -10.91 -0.02
C ALA A 3 7.03 -10.19 1.06
N PHE A 4 6.65 -8.93 0.81
CA PHE A 4 5.80 -8.17 1.72
C PHE A 4 4.36 -8.71 1.73
N LEU A 5 3.78 -9.00 0.56
CA LEU A 5 2.46 -9.64 0.48
C LEU A 5 2.43 -11.03 1.12
N GLN A 6 3.52 -11.80 0.97
CA GLN A 6 3.70 -13.09 1.64
C GLN A 6 3.74 -12.95 3.16
N HIS A 7 4.45 -11.94 3.65
CA HIS A 7 4.50 -11.65 5.07
C HIS A 7 3.10 -11.26 5.60
N LEU A 8 2.38 -10.37 4.92
CA LEU A 8 1.02 -10.01 5.32
C LEU A 8 0.06 -11.21 5.34
N ASP A 9 0.05 -12.04 4.31
CA ASP A 9 -0.81 -13.23 4.25
C ASP A 9 -0.47 -14.28 5.33
N GLN A 10 0.74 -14.25 5.90
CA GLN A 10 1.11 -15.08 7.05
C GLN A 10 0.63 -14.48 8.38
N GLN A 11 0.58 -13.15 8.49
CA GLN A 11 0.21 -12.45 9.73
C GLN A 11 -1.30 -12.24 9.86
N VAL A 12 -2.02 -12.12 8.74
CA VAL A 12 -3.47 -11.94 8.76
C VAL A 12 -4.15 -13.29 9.02
N PRO A 13 -5.09 -13.36 9.99
CA PRO A 13 -5.88 -14.56 10.24
C PRO A 13 -6.54 -15.10 8.97
N LYS A 14 -6.44 -16.42 8.73
CA LYS A 14 -6.92 -17.06 7.49
C LYS A 14 -8.43 -16.92 7.23
N ALA A 15 -9.20 -16.56 8.24
CA ALA A 15 -10.65 -16.33 8.16
C ALA A 15 -11.01 -14.92 7.63
N LEU A 16 -10.02 -14.03 7.46
CA LEU A 16 -10.21 -12.67 6.98
C LEU A 16 -9.65 -12.50 5.57
N ASP A 17 -10.24 -11.58 4.82
CA ASP A 17 -9.73 -11.14 3.54
C ASP A 17 -8.64 -10.08 3.72
N LEU A 18 -7.59 -10.16 2.90
CA LEU A 18 -6.47 -9.22 2.87
C LEU A 18 -6.70 -8.21 1.74
N HIS A 19 -7.06 -6.98 2.10
CA HIS A 19 -7.24 -5.87 1.16
C HIS A 19 -6.03 -4.93 1.22
N VAL A 20 -5.34 -4.76 0.09
CA VAL A 20 -4.17 -3.89 -0.02
C VAL A 20 -4.46 -2.77 -1.02
N ALA A 21 -4.50 -1.53 -0.53
CA ALA A 21 -4.60 -0.34 -1.37
C ALA A 21 -3.21 0.10 -1.83
N LEU A 22 -3.03 0.31 -3.14
CA LEU A 22 -1.77 0.63 -3.79
C LEU A 22 -1.94 1.87 -4.67
N ASP A 23 -0.94 2.75 -4.67
CA ASP A 23 -0.95 4.01 -5.41
C ASP A 23 -0.26 3.96 -6.78
N ASN A 24 0.35 2.83 -7.14
CA ASN A 24 1.14 2.69 -8.36
C ASN A 24 0.89 1.36 -9.10
N ASP A 25 0.59 1.50 -10.39
CA ASP A 25 0.39 0.43 -11.39
C ASP A 25 1.61 -0.51 -11.51
N ALA A 26 2.83 -0.03 -11.24
CA ALA A 26 4.05 -0.84 -11.35
C ALA A 26 4.12 -2.03 -10.36
N ALA A 27 3.36 -1.99 -9.26
CA ALA A 27 3.36 -3.05 -8.25
C ALA A 27 2.80 -4.39 -8.77
N HIS A 28 1.77 -4.34 -9.63
CA HIS A 28 1.11 -5.53 -10.17
C HIS A 28 1.66 -6.00 -11.52
N ARG A 29 2.50 -5.21 -12.18
CA ARG A 29 3.21 -5.60 -13.41
C ARG A 29 4.35 -6.58 -13.19
N ARG A 30 4.70 -6.89 -11.94
CA ARG A 30 5.76 -7.87 -11.65
C ARG A 30 5.30 -9.28 -12.02
N PRO A 31 6.02 -10.01 -12.91
CA PRO A 31 5.59 -11.32 -13.40
C PRO A 31 5.31 -12.36 -12.31
N LYS A 32 5.97 -12.22 -11.15
CA LYS A 32 5.81 -13.14 -10.01
C LYS A 32 4.59 -12.85 -9.12
N VAL A 33 4.02 -11.65 -9.19
CA VAL A 33 2.91 -11.23 -8.31
C VAL A 33 1.57 -11.77 -8.82
N ARG A 34 1.30 -11.69 -10.13
CA ARG A 34 0.05 -12.17 -10.73
C ARG A 34 -0.21 -13.67 -10.48
N PRO A 35 0.74 -14.60 -10.74
CA PRO A 35 0.52 -16.03 -10.48
C PRO A 35 0.35 -16.34 -8.99
N TRP A 36 0.98 -15.55 -8.12
CA TRP A 36 0.86 -15.72 -6.67
C TRP A 36 -0.53 -15.29 -6.17
N LEU A 37 -1.06 -14.16 -6.66
CA LEU A 37 -2.41 -13.69 -6.35
C LEU A 37 -3.48 -14.65 -6.89
N ALA A 38 -3.29 -15.21 -8.09
CA ALA A 38 -4.22 -16.18 -8.67
C ALA A 38 -4.42 -17.43 -7.80
N ARG A 39 -3.44 -17.78 -6.96
CA ARG A 39 -3.52 -18.90 -6.02
C ARG A 39 -4.11 -18.51 -4.66
N ARG A 40 -4.46 -17.23 -4.44
CA ARG A 40 -4.87 -16.67 -3.14
C ARG A 40 -6.08 -15.75 -3.32
N PRO A 41 -7.29 -16.30 -3.47
CA PRO A 41 -8.50 -15.52 -3.75
C PRO A 41 -8.86 -14.52 -2.65
N ARG A 42 -8.40 -14.75 -1.41
CA ARG A 42 -8.60 -13.83 -0.26
C ARG A 42 -7.73 -12.56 -0.31
N CYS A 43 -6.78 -12.48 -1.25
CA CYS A 43 -5.82 -11.38 -1.32
C CYS A 43 -6.21 -10.44 -2.46
N HIS A 44 -6.74 -9.27 -2.11
CA HIS A 44 -7.28 -8.28 -3.04
C HIS A 44 -6.35 -7.07 -3.13
N LEU A 45 -5.92 -6.74 -4.34
CA LEU A 45 -5.18 -5.50 -4.61
C LEU A 45 -6.13 -4.45 -5.20
N HIS A 46 -6.21 -3.30 -4.55
CA HIS A 46 -6.99 -2.14 -4.98
C HIS A 46 -6.03 -1.05 -5.44
N PHE A 47 -6.17 -0.57 -6.68
CA PHE A 47 -5.33 0.48 -7.23
C PHE A 47 -6.08 1.80 -7.20
N THR A 48 -5.44 2.85 -6.71
CA THR A 48 -6.01 4.20 -6.87
C THR A 48 -6.03 4.54 -8.36
N PRO A 49 -7.11 5.17 -8.87
CA PRO A 49 -7.16 5.60 -10.27
C PRO A 49 -5.97 6.52 -10.60
N THR A 50 -5.48 6.44 -11.84
CA THR A 50 -4.39 7.30 -12.31
C THR A 50 -4.77 8.77 -12.11
N TYR A 51 -3.82 9.57 -11.61
CA TYR A 51 -4.01 10.99 -11.25
C TYR A 51 -4.89 11.27 -10.01
N SER A 52 -5.30 10.26 -9.23
CA SER A 52 -6.07 10.44 -7.99
C SER A 52 -5.20 10.58 -6.74
N SER A 53 -4.17 11.43 -6.79
CA SER A 53 -3.25 11.71 -5.67
C SER A 53 -3.98 12.23 -4.41
N TRP A 54 -5.12 12.90 -4.57
CA TRP A 54 -5.95 13.45 -3.50
C TRP A 54 -6.66 12.40 -2.62
N ILE A 55 -6.85 11.17 -3.14
CA ILE A 55 -7.40 10.00 -2.42
C ILE A 55 -6.27 9.21 -1.73
N ASN A 56 -5.01 9.41 -2.10
CA ASN A 56 -3.91 8.65 -1.54
C ASN A 56 -3.69 9.04 -0.06
N GLN A 57 -4.22 8.23 0.85
CA GLN A 57 -4.10 8.44 2.29
C GLN A 57 -2.63 8.52 2.73
N LEU A 58 -1.71 7.85 2.01
CA LEU A 58 -0.28 7.96 2.23
C LEU A 58 0.25 9.37 1.99
N GLN A 59 -0.19 10.07 0.93
CA GLN A 59 0.24 11.46 0.70
C GLN A 59 -0.28 12.41 1.78
N ARG A 60 -1.53 12.23 2.25
CA ARG A 60 -2.05 13.00 3.38
C ARG A 60 -1.28 12.70 4.66
N PHE A 61 -0.97 11.44 4.93
CA PHE A 61 -0.18 11.01 6.07
C PHE A 61 1.22 11.63 6.05
N PHE A 62 1.94 11.55 4.92
CA PHE A 62 3.24 12.21 4.78
C PHE A 62 3.12 13.74 4.87
N SER A 63 2.07 14.35 4.31
CA SER A 63 1.84 15.79 4.44
C SER A 63 1.62 16.21 5.91
N LEU A 64 0.89 15.41 6.70
CA LEU A 64 0.70 15.63 8.13
C LEU A 64 2.02 15.50 8.89
N ILE A 65 2.82 14.47 8.59
CA ILE A 65 4.17 14.32 9.16
C ILE A 65 5.04 15.53 8.83
N THR A 66 5.07 15.97 7.56
CA THR A 66 5.82 17.15 7.11
C THR A 66 5.37 18.41 7.87
N GLN A 67 4.06 18.63 8.01
CA GLN A 67 3.54 19.77 8.77
C GLN A 67 3.89 19.73 10.26
N GLN A 68 3.87 18.55 10.87
CA GLN A 68 4.16 18.38 12.30
C GLN A 68 5.66 18.37 12.61
N ALA A 69 6.49 17.84 11.71
CA ALA A 69 7.94 17.73 11.89
C ALA A 69 8.69 19.02 11.53
N LEU A 70 8.26 19.77 10.49
CA LEU A 70 9.01 20.94 10.01
C LEU A 70 8.59 22.27 10.65
N ARG A 71 7.49 22.34 11.41
CA ARG A 71 7.07 23.57 12.12
C ARG A 71 7.57 23.69 13.56
N ARG A 72 8.30 22.70 14.08
CA ARG A 72 8.93 22.73 15.42
C ARG A 72 10.45 22.86 15.41
N GLY A 73 11.05 23.08 14.24
CA GLY A 73 12.49 23.25 14.07
C GLY A 73 12.87 24.61 13.49
N SER A 74 12.33 25.71 14.02
CA SER A 74 12.98 27.01 13.88
C SER A 74 14.08 27.08 14.94
N PHE A 75 15.27 26.60 14.61
CA PHE A 75 16.46 26.88 15.40
C PHE A 75 16.98 28.27 14.98
N PRO A 76 17.11 29.25 15.90
CA PRO A 76 17.90 30.45 15.64
C PRO A 76 19.39 30.11 15.46
#